data_AF-A0A897NNA5-F1
#
_entry.id   AF-A0A897NNA5-F1
#
_cell.length_a   1.000
_cell.length_b   1.000
_cell.length_c   1.000
_cell.angle_alpha   90.00
_cell.angle_beta   90.00
_cell.angle_gamma   90.00
#
_symmetry.space_group_name_H-M   'P 1'
#
loop_
_entity.id
_entity.type
_entity.pdbx_description
1 polymer ?
#
loop_
_entity_poly.entity_id
_entity_poly.type
_entity_poly.pdbx_seq_one_letter_code
_entity_poly.pdbx_strand_id
1 'polypeptide(L)'
;MFDELFGRAELKERIEALEDEKSQLSEQLDAERKRRKDAVTDRQAAERRVNELEDKITQLRDRIERLEAGERSIEYRRREQFSPTRVEAILDRLLSIEGDEQSILTAVLTDDHGTPRALRDGFGERAALVSRAAPCLAVTDDAGMVSVAFDVPNPPEPFAKWDDSVDIDRSWFEPTGEFTLALVRSDLFAMGVYEGRKRTAFHGFDSELKSNHSKGGFSQSRFERIRDGQIDTHLERCQEALKERPADAPLFVVGERSVLGAVADAADATATVDATGDPEPALDQAFESFWTVTVYGI
;
A
#
# COMPACT_ATOMS: atom_id res chain seq x y z
N MET A 1 50.71 -12.62 78.29
CA MET A 1 50.21 -12.02 79.54
C MET A 1 49.76 -10.55 79.40
N PHE A 2 50.20 -9.78 78.38
CA PHE A 2 49.65 -8.43 78.12
C PHE A 2 48.41 -8.39 77.20
N ASP A 3 48.14 -9.44 76.42
CA ASP A 3 47.00 -9.47 75.47
C ASP A 3 45.65 -9.79 76.15
N GLU A 4 45.66 -10.42 77.35
CA GLU A 4 44.45 -10.70 78.17
C GLU A 4 44.03 -9.50 79.05
N LEU A 5 44.97 -8.65 79.47
CA LEU A 5 44.71 -7.53 80.39
C LEU A 5 44.10 -6.28 79.71
N PHE A 6 44.06 -6.23 78.37
CA PHE A 6 43.56 -5.09 77.59
C PHE A 6 42.40 -5.43 76.63
N GLY A 7 41.72 -6.58 76.80
CA GLY A 7 40.55 -6.95 75.98
C GLY A 7 40.85 -7.25 74.51
N ARG A 8 42.13 -7.29 74.12
CA ARG A 8 42.56 -7.49 72.73
C ARG A 8 42.37 -8.93 72.26
N ALA A 9 42.47 -9.91 73.15
CA ALA A 9 42.18 -11.31 72.86
C ALA A 9 40.71 -11.53 72.51
N GLU A 10 39.78 -11.01 73.33
CA GLU A 10 38.34 -11.10 73.10
C GLU A 10 37.90 -10.37 71.83
N LEU A 11 38.50 -9.21 71.54
CA LEU A 11 38.28 -8.50 70.28
C LEU A 11 38.79 -9.27 69.06
N LYS A 12 39.93 -9.98 69.15
CA LYS A 12 40.42 -10.83 68.05
C LYS A 12 39.48 -12.00 67.79
N GLU A 13 39.02 -12.68 68.83
CA GLU A 13 38.04 -13.77 68.71
C GLU A 13 36.72 -13.27 68.11
N ARG A 14 36.27 -12.07 68.49
CA ARG A 14 35.09 -11.46 67.90
C ARG A 14 35.28 -11.06 66.44
N ILE A 15 36.46 -10.59 66.06
CA ILE A 15 36.80 -10.27 64.66
C ILE A 15 36.81 -11.56 63.82
N GLU A 16 37.45 -12.62 64.31
CA GLU A 16 37.50 -13.92 63.63
C GLU A 16 36.09 -14.50 63.43
N ALA A 17 35.25 -14.48 64.47
CA ALA A 17 33.86 -14.91 64.36
C ALA A 17 33.03 -14.07 63.37
N LEU A 18 33.24 -12.75 63.33
CA LEU A 18 32.56 -11.86 62.38
C LEU A 18 33.08 -12.03 60.95
N GLU A 19 34.37 -12.34 60.77
CA GLU A 19 34.97 -12.64 59.47
C GLU A 19 34.44 -13.96 58.92
N ASP A 20 34.30 -14.99 59.76
CA ASP A 20 33.67 -16.26 59.41
C ASP A 20 32.19 -16.07 59.05
N GLU A 21 31.44 -15.32 59.87
CA GLU A 21 30.02 -15.01 59.60
C GLU A 21 29.87 -14.22 58.29
N LYS A 22 30.76 -13.25 58.04
CA LYS A 22 30.80 -12.50 56.77
C LYS A 22 31.10 -13.41 55.58
N SER A 23 32.03 -14.36 55.72
CA SER A 23 32.35 -15.33 54.68
C SER A 23 31.14 -16.22 54.36
N GLN A 24 30.48 -16.76 55.39
CA GLN A 24 29.27 -17.57 55.23
C GLN A 24 28.12 -16.79 54.58
N LEU A 25 27.88 -15.54 55.00
CA LEU A 25 26.86 -14.68 54.41
C LEU A 25 27.20 -14.32 52.94
N SER A 26 28.48 -14.12 52.62
CA SER A 26 28.92 -13.86 51.24
C SER A 26 28.67 -15.07 50.34
N GLU A 27 29.02 -16.28 50.81
CA GLU A 27 28.77 -17.52 50.08
C GLU A 27 27.27 -17.77 49.86
N GLN A 28 26.44 -17.52 50.87
CA GLN A 28 24.98 -17.62 50.74
C GLN A 28 24.43 -16.60 49.73
N LEU A 29 24.91 -15.36 49.77
CA LEU A 29 24.50 -14.32 48.83
C LEU A 29 24.88 -14.66 47.39
N ASP A 30 26.07 -15.22 47.18
CA ASP A 30 26.52 -15.64 45.85
C ASP A 30 25.74 -16.86 45.34
N ALA A 31 25.41 -17.81 46.23
CA ALA A 31 24.53 -18.93 45.89
C ALA A 31 23.12 -18.45 45.48
N GLU A 32 22.54 -17.50 46.22
CA GLU A 32 21.23 -16.92 45.89
C GLU A 32 21.26 -16.08 44.61
N ARG A 33 22.32 -15.28 44.40
CA ARG A 33 22.52 -14.55 43.14
C ARG A 33 22.60 -15.50 41.95
N LYS A 34 23.30 -16.63 42.10
CA LYS A 34 23.37 -17.67 41.07
C LYS A 34 22.00 -18.29 40.80
N ARG A 35 21.26 -18.71 41.83
CA ARG A 35 19.89 -19.25 41.69
C ARG A 35 18.96 -18.28 40.96
N ARG A 36 19.03 -16.98 41.31
CA ARG A 36 18.22 -15.95 40.64
C ARG A 36 18.59 -15.79 39.17
N LYS A 37 19.88 -15.83 38.84
CA LYS A 37 20.36 -15.75 37.45
C LYS A 37 19.89 -16.96 36.63
N ASP A 38 19.98 -18.15 37.20
CA ASP A 38 19.56 -19.39 36.57
C ASP A 38 18.04 -19.37 36.33
N ALA A 39 17.24 -18.96 37.33
CA ALA A 39 15.79 -18.82 37.18
C ALA A 39 15.36 -17.80 36.09
N VAL A 40 16.08 -16.68 35.97
CA VAL A 40 15.84 -15.71 34.89
C VAL A 40 16.17 -16.30 33.52
N THR A 41 17.27 -17.07 33.43
CA THR A 41 17.69 -17.73 32.19
C THR A 41 16.68 -18.79 31.76
N ASP A 42 16.18 -19.58 32.70
CA ASP A 42 15.15 -20.59 32.45
C ASP A 42 13.84 -19.94 31.99
N ARG A 43 13.44 -18.82 32.61
CA ARG A 43 12.27 -18.05 32.18
C ARG A 43 12.42 -17.54 30.75
N GLN A 44 13.57 -16.96 30.42
CA GLN A 44 13.86 -16.48 29.05
C GLN A 44 13.90 -17.61 28.03
N ALA A 45 14.37 -18.81 28.41
CA ALA A 45 14.31 -19.99 27.54
C ALA A 45 12.87 -20.45 27.29
N ALA A 46 12.03 -20.44 28.32
CA ALA A 46 10.61 -20.76 28.19
C ALA A 46 9.86 -19.73 27.32
N GLU A 47 10.09 -18.44 27.53
CA GLU A 47 9.52 -17.34 26.72
C GLU A 47 9.89 -17.48 25.24
N ARG A 48 11.16 -17.75 24.92
CA ARG A 48 11.60 -18.00 23.53
C ARG A 48 10.87 -19.18 22.90
N ARG A 49 10.70 -20.27 23.65
CA ARG A 49 9.98 -21.46 23.15
C ARG A 49 8.50 -21.17 22.90
N VAL A 50 7.86 -20.34 23.73
CA VAL A 50 6.47 -19.90 23.49
C VAL A 50 6.39 -19.13 22.19
N ASN A 51 7.25 -18.13 22.00
CA ASN A 51 7.27 -17.33 20.77
C ASN A 51 7.51 -18.20 19.53
N GLU A 52 8.48 -19.13 19.58
CA GLU A 52 8.73 -20.07 18.48
C GLU A 52 7.51 -20.96 18.16
N LEU A 53 6.76 -21.39 19.19
CA LEU A 53 5.55 -22.17 19.02
C LEU A 53 4.41 -21.31 18.44
N GLU A 54 4.27 -20.07 18.88
CA GLU A 54 3.27 -19.11 18.34
C GLU A 54 3.55 -18.78 16.87
N ASP A 55 4.80 -18.53 16.51
CA ASP A 55 5.22 -18.33 15.12
C ASP A 55 4.89 -19.56 14.26
N LYS A 56 5.14 -20.77 14.79
CA LYS A 56 4.83 -22.02 14.09
C LYS A 56 3.33 -22.24 13.96
N ILE A 57 2.53 -21.89 14.96
CA ILE A 57 1.07 -21.94 14.88
C ILE A 57 0.57 -21.00 13.79
N THR A 58 1.11 -19.77 13.73
CA THR A 58 0.77 -18.78 12.69
C THR A 58 1.11 -19.32 11.30
N GLN A 59 2.33 -19.81 11.10
CA GLN A 59 2.74 -20.41 9.82
C GLN A 59 1.89 -21.63 9.42
N LEU A 60 1.49 -22.47 10.39
CA LEU A 60 0.62 -23.62 10.12
C LEU A 60 -0.81 -23.20 9.79
N ARG A 61 -1.35 -22.15 10.45
CA ARG A 61 -2.63 -21.55 10.10
C ARG A 61 -2.60 -20.98 8.69
N ASP A 62 -1.60 -20.19 8.34
CA ASP A 62 -1.43 -19.64 6.98
C ASP A 62 -1.30 -20.76 5.92
N ARG A 63 -0.70 -21.90 6.29
CA ARG A 63 -0.59 -23.06 5.40
C ARG A 63 -1.91 -23.81 5.25
N ILE A 64 -2.67 -23.95 6.34
CA ILE A 64 -4.02 -24.54 6.32
C ILE A 64 -4.95 -23.64 5.52
N GLU A 65 -4.97 -22.33 5.75
CA GLU A 65 -5.74 -21.36 4.95
C GLU A 65 -5.40 -21.47 3.46
N ARG A 66 -4.10 -21.59 3.11
CA ARG A 66 -3.68 -21.80 1.71
C ARG A 66 -4.12 -23.14 1.12
N LEU A 67 -4.28 -24.18 1.93
CA LEU A 67 -4.71 -25.51 1.48
C LEU A 67 -6.24 -25.65 1.47
N GLU A 68 -6.94 -25.01 2.40
CA GLU A 68 -8.41 -24.89 2.44
C GLU A 68 -8.92 -23.96 1.35
N ALA A 69 -8.14 -22.94 0.97
CA ALA A 69 -8.33 -22.18 -0.27
C ALA A 69 -8.09 -23.03 -1.55
N GLY A 70 -7.88 -24.34 -1.42
CA GLY A 70 -7.89 -25.34 -2.48
C GLY A 70 -9.27 -25.63 -3.08
N GLU A 71 -10.20 -24.67 -3.10
CA GLU A 71 -11.19 -24.58 -4.18
C GLU A 71 -10.44 -24.09 -5.42
N ARG A 72 -10.12 -25.01 -6.36
CA ARG A 72 -9.57 -24.74 -7.71
C ARG A 72 -9.23 -23.26 -7.96
N SER A 73 -8.02 -22.81 -7.63
CA SER A 73 -7.65 -21.40 -7.74
C SER A 73 -7.89 -20.91 -9.16
N ILE A 74 -9.04 -20.27 -9.39
CA ILE A 74 -9.36 -19.66 -10.67
C ILE A 74 -8.34 -18.53 -10.81
N GLU A 75 -7.50 -18.61 -11.82
CA GLU A 75 -6.48 -17.63 -12.14
C GLU A 75 -6.89 -16.86 -13.39
N TYR A 76 -6.44 -15.62 -13.50
CA TYR A 76 -6.61 -14.84 -14.72
C TYR A 76 -5.96 -15.59 -15.88
N ARG A 77 -6.72 -15.79 -16.96
CA ARG A 77 -6.20 -16.32 -18.23
C ARG A 77 -5.05 -15.45 -18.78
N ARG A 78 -5.11 -14.13 -18.54
CA ARG A 78 -4.06 -13.18 -18.93
C ARG A 78 -4.08 -11.97 -17.98
N ARG A 79 -2.92 -11.36 -17.76
CA ARG A 79 -2.78 -10.03 -17.17
C ARG A 79 -1.69 -9.27 -17.92
N GLU A 80 -2.01 -8.14 -18.52
CA GLU A 80 -1.06 -7.35 -19.32
C GLU A 80 -1.39 -5.86 -19.27
N GLN A 81 -0.37 -5.01 -19.32
CA GLN A 81 -0.53 -3.57 -19.46
C GLN A 81 -0.49 -3.18 -20.94
N PHE A 82 -1.44 -2.35 -21.37
CA PHE A 82 -1.53 -1.82 -22.72
C PHE A 82 -1.21 -0.33 -22.73
N SER A 83 -0.34 0.06 -23.66
CA SER A 83 -0.07 1.47 -23.95
C SER A 83 -1.31 2.14 -24.53
N PRO A 84 -1.41 3.48 -24.46
CA PRO A 84 -2.58 4.23 -24.95
C PRO A 84 -2.99 3.86 -26.39
N THR A 85 -2.03 3.74 -27.31
CA THR A 85 -2.31 3.33 -28.71
C THR A 85 -2.88 1.92 -28.83
N ARG A 86 -2.47 1.01 -27.95
CA ARG A 86 -2.99 -0.37 -27.94
C ARG A 86 -4.37 -0.44 -27.29
N VAL A 87 -4.65 0.42 -26.32
CA VAL A 87 -5.97 0.59 -25.72
C VAL A 87 -6.97 1.03 -26.79
N GLU A 88 -6.67 2.09 -27.56
CA GLU A 88 -7.51 2.56 -28.68
C GLU A 88 -7.92 1.40 -29.61
N ALA A 89 -6.94 0.61 -30.08
CA ALA A 89 -7.18 -0.50 -31.00
C ALA A 89 -8.01 -1.64 -30.40
N ILE A 90 -8.05 -1.77 -29.07
CA ILE A 90 -8.85 -2.79 -28.38
C ILE A 90 -10.25 -2.28 -28.09
N LEU A 91 -10.40 -1.01 -27.74
CA LEU A 91 -11.70 -0.36 -27.63
C LEU A 91 -12.44 -0.40 -28.98
N ASP A 92 -11.75 -0.14 -30.09
CA ASP A 92 -12.32 -0.31 -31.44
C ASP A 92 -12.90 -1.72 -31.66
N ARG A 93 -12.23 -2.76 -31.16
CA ARG A 93 -12.70 -4.14 -31.28
C ARG A 93 -13.87 -4.43 -30.35
N LEU A 94 -13.80 -3.97 -29.11
CA LEU A 94 -14.86 -4.19 -28.12
C LEU A 94 -16.16 -3.50 -28.55
N LEU A 95 -16.07 -2.25 -28.99
CA LEU A 95 -17.21 -1.47 -29.48
C LEU A 95 -17.78 -2.02 -30.80
N SER A 96 -17.05 -2.89 -31.51
CA SER A 96 -17.56 -3.57 -32.71
C SER A 96 -18.33 -4.86 -32.40
N ILE A 97 -18.39 -5.27 -31.14
CA ILE A 97 -19.15 -6.46 -30.72
C ILE A 97 -20.61 -6.05 -30.55
N GLU A 98 -21.46 -6.71 -31.34
CA GLU A 98 -22.91 -6.59 -31.32
C GLU A 98 -23.51 -7.99 -31.15
N GLY A 99 -24.66 -8.07 -30.49
CA GLY A 99 -25.40 -9.31 -30.31
C GLY A 99 -26.90 -9.07 -30.21
N ASP A 100 -27.63 -10.06 -29.72
CA ASP A 100 -29.07 -9.94 -29.46
C ASP A 100 -29.34 -9.12 -28.18
N GLU A 101 -30.60 -8.72 -27.98
CA GLU A 101 -31.03 -8.05 -26.74
C GLU A 101 -30.62 -8.88 -25.51
N GLN A 102 -29.85 -8.26 -24.61
CA GLN A 102 -29.32 -8.88 -23.38
C GLN A 102 -28.22 -9.94 -23.58
N SER A 103 -27.49 -9.90 -24.69
CA SER A 103 -26.37 -10.83 -24.95
C SER A 103 -25.02 -10.35 -24.40
N ILE A 104 -24.85 -9.06 -24.14
CA ILE A 104 -23.57 -8.48 -23.71
C ILE A 104 -23.72 -7.79 -22.36
N LEU A 105 -22.96 -8.26 -21.37
CA LEU A 105 -22.83 -7.64 -20.06
C LEU A 105 -21.68 -6.65 -20.06
N THR A 106 -21.96 -5.40 -19.71
CA THR A 106 -20.96 -4.41 -19.33
C THR A 106 -21.19 -3.98 -17.89
N ALA A 107 -20.13 -3.98 -17.08
CA ALA A 107 -20.20 -3.61 -15.67
C ALA A 107 -18.99 -2.79 -15.24
N VAL A 108 -19.23 -1.70 -14.51
CA VAL A 108 -18.20 -0.88 -13.84
C VAL A 108 -18.32 -1.10 -12.34
N LEU A 109 -17.19 -1.45 -11.71
CA LEU A 109 -17.10 -1.80 -10.30
C LEU A 109 -16.12 -0.89 -9.58
N THR A 110 -16.45 -0.59 -8.34
CA THR A 110 -15.59 0.07 -7.35
C THR A 110 -15.28 -0.88 -6.21
N ASP A 111 -14.31 -0.55 -5.38
CA ASP A 111 -13.87 -1.38 -4.25
C ASP A 111 -14.96 -1.55 -3.16
N ASP A 112 -15.93 -0.63 -3.11
CA ASP A 112 -16.92 -0.54 -2.02
C ASP A 112 -18.24 -1.26 -2.32
N HIS A 113 -18.44 -1.76 -3.54
CA HIS A 113 -19.69 -2.38 -3.95
C HIS A 113 -19.53 -3.90 -4.10
N GLY A 114 -20.24 -4.64 -3.24
CA GLY A 114 -20.29 -6.11 -3.33
C GLY A 114 -20.75 -6.57 -4.71
N THR A 115 -20.32 -7.76 -5.14
CA THR A 115 -20.50 -8.27 -6.51
C THR A 115 -21.97 -8.23 -6.96
N PRO A 116 -22.34 -7.38 -7.95
CA PRO A 116 -23.68 -7.34 -8.52
C PRO A 116 -24.16 -8.70 -9.02
N ARG A 117 -25.48 -8.94 -8.98
CA ARG A 117 -26.07 -10.19 -9.47
C ARG A 117 -25.75 -10.44 -10.95
N ALA A 118 -25.81 -9.40 -11.77
CA ALA A 118 -25.51 -9.49 -13.20
C ALA A 118 -24.12 -10.08 -13.49
N LEU A 119 -23.09 -9.75 -12.67
CA LEU A 119 -21.77 -10.37 -12.80
C LEU A 119 -21.77 -11.86 -12.51
N ARG A 120 -22.52 -12.32 -11.50
CA ARG A 120 -22.63 -13.75 -11.21
C ARG A 120 -23.37 -14.47 -12.34
N ASP A 121 -24.37 -13.83 -12.92
CA ASP A 121 -25.13 -14.39 -14.04
C ASP A 121 -24.26 -14.49 -15.31
N GLY A 122 -23.38 -13.50 -15.58
CA GLY A 122 -22.51 -13.50 -16.76
C GLY A 122 -21.19 -14.28 -16.61
N PHE A 123 -20.47 -14.09 -15.51
CA PHE A 123 -19.15 -14.70 -15.29
C PHE A 123 -19.19 -15.99 -14.47
N GLY A 124 -20.32 -16.34 -13.86
CA GLY A 124 -20.45 -17.51 -12.99
C GLY A 124 -19.44 -17.49 -11.84
N GLU A 125 -18.71 -18.59 -11.65
CA GLU A 125 -17.65 -18.72 -10.64
C GLU A 125 -16.51 -17.72 -10.86
N ARG A 126 -16.29 -17.25 -12.09
CA ARG A 126 -15.22 -16.28 -12.42
C ARG A 126 -15.57 -14.85 -12.02
N ALA A 127 -16.78 -14.57 -11.55
CA ALA A 127 -17.12 -13.26 -10.99
C ALA A 127 -16.18 -12.87 -9.83
N ALA A 128 -15.63 -13.85 -9.10
CA ALA A 128 -14.63 -13.62 -8.07
C ALA A 128 -13.31 -13.03 -8.61
N LEU A 129 -12.91 -13.36 -9.85
CA LEU A 129 -11.77 -12.74 -10.51
C LEU A 129 -12.06 -11.28 -10.86
N VAL A 130 -13.26 -10.99 -11.34
CA VAL A 130 -13.67 -9.62 -11.64
C VAL A 130 -13.69 -8.76 -10.37
N SER A 131 -14.26 -9.27 -9.28
CA SER A 131 -14.24 -8.54 -7.99
C SER A 131 -12.82 -8.34 -7.44
N ARG A 132 -11.87 -9.23 -7.74
CA ARG A 132 -10.45 -9.04 -7.37
C ARG A 132 -9.75 -7.97 -8.24
N ALA A 133 -10.26 -7.72 -9.44
CA ALA A 133 -9.74 -6.70 -10.34
C ALA A 133 -10.32 -5.31 -10.07
N ALA A 134 -11.31 -5.17 -9.17
CA ALA A 134 -11.88 -3.87 -8.80
C ALA A 134 -10.78 -2.91 -8.27
N PRO A 135 -10.90 -1.60 -8.55
CA PRO A 135 -11.91 -0.97 -9.41
C PRO A 135 -11.66 -1.29 -10.90
N CYS A 136 -12.69 -1.72 -11.62
CA CYS A 136 -12.55 -2.14 -13.02
C CYS A 136 -13.85 -2.05 -13.83
N LEU A 137 -13.71 -2.01 -15.15
CA LEU A 137 -14.77 -2.29 -16.12
C LEU A 137 -14.64 -3.73 -16.61
N ALA A 138 -15.73 -4.49 -16.60
CA ALA A 138 -15.79 -5.87 -17.02
C ALA A 138 -16.78 -6.05 -18.17
N VAL A 139 -16.40 -6.87 -19.15
CA VAL A 139 -17.22 -7.19 -20.33
C VAL A 139 -17.26 -8.71 -20.52
N THR A 140 -18.45 -9.26 -20.69
CA THR A 140 -18.66 -10.65 -21.13
C THR A 140 -19.89 -10.76 -22.01
N ASP A 141 -19.91 -11.75 -22.89
CA ASP A 141 -21.11 -12.18 -23.62
C ASP A 141 -21.78 -13.39 -22.97
N ASP A 142 -23.01 -13.67 -23.36
CA ASP A 142 -23.82 -14.81 -22.95
C ASP A 142 -23.22 -16.17 -23.35
N ALA A 143 -22.45 -16.22 -24.44
CA ALA A 143 -21.73 -17.41 -24.89
C ALA A 143 -20.31 -17.54 -24.29
N GLY A 144 -19.83 -16.53 -23.54
CA GLY A 144 -18.51 -16.51 -22.92
C GLY A 144 -17.33 -16.48 -23.90
N MET A 145 -17.55 -16.02 -25.14
CA MET A 145 -16.49 -15.79 -26.13
C MET A 145 -15.55 -14.64 -25.74
N VAL A 146 -16.09 -13.67 -25.01
CA VAL A 146 -15.45 -12.48 -24.48
C VAL A 146 -15.57 -12.55 -22.97
N SER A 147 -14.44 -12.45 -22.28
CA SER A 147 -14.42 -12.43 -20.82
C SER A 147 -13.18 -11.67 -20.38
N VAL A 148 -13.37 -10.38 -20.11
CA VAL A 148 -12.28 -9.44 -19.87
C VAL A 148 -12.66 -8.41 -18.81
N ALA A 149 -11.66 -7.90 -18.10
CA ALA A 149 -11.78 -6.73 -17.25
C ALA A 149 -10.60 -5.77 -17.47
N PHE A 150 -10.80 -4.49 -17.17
CA PHE A 150 -9.88 -3.38 -17.40
C PHE A 150 -9.86 -2.49 -16.16
N ASP A 151 -8.70 -2.01 -15.72
CA ASP A 151 -8.69 -0.79 -14.89
C ASP A 151 -9.18 0.40 -15.72
N VAL A 152 -9.77 1.40 -15.06
CA VAL A 152 -10.41 2.53 -15.75
C VAL A 152 -9.82 3.82 -15.22
N PRO A 153 -8.99 4.53 -16.00
CA PRO A 153 -8.35 5.78 -15.55
C PRO A 153 -9.34 6.85 -15.10
N ASN A 154 -10.45 7.00 -15.83
CA ASN A 154 -11.51 7.96 -15.55
C ASN A 154 -12.87 7.23 -15.47
N PRO A 155 -13.17 6.56 -14.34
CA PRO A 155 -14.34 5.69 -14.25
C PRO A 155 -15.65 6.49 -14.21
N PRO A 156 -16.73 6.00 -14.86
CA PRO A 156 -18.08 6.53 -14.67
C PRO A 156 -18.66 6.08 -13.32
N GLU A 157 -19.88 6.51 -13.02
CA GLU A 157 -20.64 5.91 -11.91
C GLU A 157 -20.78 4.39 -12.11
N PRO A 158 -20.63 3.58 -11.05
CA PRO A 158 -20.69 2.13 -11.17
C PRO A 158 -22.07 1.63 -11.62
N PHE A 159 -22.09 0.72 -12.59
CA PHE A 159 -23.29 0.09 -13.14
C PHE A 159 -23.03 -1.36 -13.53
N ALA A 160 -24.09 -2.14 -13.77
CA ALA A 160 -23.98 -3.45 -14.40
C ALA A 160 -25.25 -3.71 -15.23
N LYS A 161 -25.11 -3.79 -16.54
CA LYS A 161 -26.24 -3.96 -17.46
C LYS A 161 -25.96 -4.96 -18.57
N TRP A 162 -27.01 -5.66 -18.98
CA TRP A 162 -27.05 -6.45 -20.19
C TRP A 162 -27.66 -5.63 -21.31
N ASP A 163 -27.02 -5.61 -22.47
CA ASP A 163 -27.42 -4.87 -23.66
C ASP A 163 -27.12 -5.68 -24.93
N ASP A 164 -27.41 -5.10 -26.09
CA ASP A 164 -27.06 -5.66 -27.41
C ASP A 164 -25.62 -5.30 -27.86
N SER A 165 -24.93 -4.45 -27.10
CA SER A 165 -23.63 -3.86 -27.44
C SER A 165 -22.83 -3.55 -26.18
N VAL A 166 -21.52 -3.34 -26.35
CA VAL A 166 -20.62 -2.96 -25.25
C VAL A 166 -20.79 -1.48 -24.91
N ASP A 167 -21.09 -1.15 -23.66
CA ASP A 167 -21.28 0.24 -23.20
C ASP A 167 -20.00 0.83 -22.62
N ILE A 168 -19.20 1.44 -23.50
CA ILE A 168 -17.95 2.11 -23.14
C ILE A 168 -17.90 3.49 -23.79
N ASP A 169 -17.61 4.51 -22.98
CA ASP A 169 -17.17 5.82 -23.48
C ASP A 169 -15.63 5.86 -23.58
N ARG A 170 -15.10 6.37 -24.70
CA ARG A 170 -13.65 6.49 -24.90
C ARG A 170 -12.99 7.43 -23.90
N SER A 171 -13.71 8.45 -23.43
CA SER A 171 -13.21 9.40 -22.42
C SER A 171 -12.85 8.74 -21.08
N TRP A 172 -13.26 7.49 -20.85
CA TRP A 172 -12.89 6.72 -19.65
C TRP A 172 -11.46 6.17 -19.74
N PHE A 173 -10.94 5.99 -20.95
CA PHE A 173 -9.68 5.30 -21.24
C PHE A 173 -8.69 6.14 -22.09
N GLU A 174 -9.17 7.21 -22.71
CA GLU A 174 -8.40 8.07 -23.60
C GLU A 174 -8.43 9.52 -23.11
N PRO A 175 -7.29 10.25 -23.23
CA PRO A 175 -7.25 11.67 -22.93
C PRO A 175 -8.03 12.46 -23.98
N THR A 176 -9.29 12.74 -23.69
CA THR A 176 -10.19 13.54 -24.54
C THR A 176 -10.70 14.76 -23.78
N GLY A 177 -11.06 15.81 -24.52
CA GLY A 177 -11.51 17.08 -23.92
C GLY A 177 -10.40 17.86 -23.21
N GLU A 178 -10.81 18.86 -22.44
CA GLU A 178 -9.91 19.63 -21.57
C GLU A 178 -9.89 19.02 -20.17
N PHE A 179 -8.69 18.84 -19.59
CA PHE A 179 -8.53 18.35 -18.23
C PHE A 179 -7.21 18.83 -17.61
N THR A 180 -7.12 18.74 -16.29
CA THR A 180 -5.88 19.00 -15.54
C THR A 180 -5.34 17.67 -14.99
N LEU A 181 -4.06 17.40 -15.20
CA LEU A 181 -3.35 16.28 -14.55
C LEU A 181 -2.31 16.84 -13.60
N ALA A 182 -2.35 16.43 -12.34
CA ALA A 182 -1.38 16.79 -11.33
C ALA A 182 -0.65 15.56 -10.77
N LEU A 183 0.68 15.57 -10.84
CA LEU A 183 1.57 14.66 -10.14
C LEU A 183 1.90 15.22 -8.75
N VAL A 184 1.56 14.46 -7.71
CA VAL A 184 1.85 14.80 -6.30
C VAL A 184 2.68 13.70 -5.65
N ARG A 185 3.87 14.06 -5.18
CA ARG A 185 4.74 13.20 -4.39
C ARG A 185 5.12 13.90 -3.10
N SER A 186 5.79 13.17 -2.21
CA SER A 186 6.31 13.78 -0.99
C SER A 186 7.33 14.89 -1.25
N ASP A 187 8.09 14.80 -2.36
CA ASP A 187 9.18 15.70 -2.73
C ASP A 187 8.93 16.51 -4.01
N LEU A 188 7.84 16.26 -4.73
CA LEU A 188 7.64 16.76 -6.09
C LEU A 188 6.18 17.10 -6.36
N PHE A 189 5.97 18.27 -6.96
CA PHE A 189 4.70 18.66 -7.54
C PHE A 189 4.87 19.04 -9.00
N ALA A 190 4.00 18.53 -9.86
CA ALA A 190 3.90 18.99 -11.23
C ALA A 190 2.44 18.94 -11.68
N MET A 191 1.99 19.94 -12.42
CA MET A 191 0.62 20.07 -12.87
C MET A 191 0.63 20.57 -14.31
N GLY A 192 -0.19 19.95 -15.15
CA GLY A 192 -0.39 20.37 -16.53
C GLY A 192 -1.86 20.46 -16.88
N VAL A 193 -2.20 21.45 -17.70
CA VAL A 193 -3.51 21.52 -18.36
C VAL A 193 -3.36 20.92 -19.74
N TYR A 194 -4.31 20.08 -20.12
CA TYR A 194 -4.29 19.30 -21.36
C TYR A 194 -5.54 19.55 -22.17
N GLU A 195 -5.36 19.61 -23.49
CA GLU A 195 -6.43 19.47 -24.48
C GLU A 195 -6.13 18.18 -25.26
N GLY A 196 -6.85 17.12 -24.91
CA GLY A 196 -6.54 15.76 -25.29
C GLY A 196 -5.10 15.38 -24.92
N ARG A 197 -4.25 15.14 -25.92
CA ARG A 197 -2.83 14.76 -25.72
C ARG A 197 -1.87 15.95 -25.62
N LYS A 198 -2.34 17.17 -25.84
CA LYS A 198 -1.48 18.35 -25.91
C LYS A 198 -1.50 19.09 -24.58
N ARG A 199 -0.34 19.22 -23.93
CA ARG A 199 -0.17 20.12 -22.79
C ARG A 199 -0.22 21.58 -23.24
N THR A 200 -1.11 22.37 -22.65
CA THR A 200 -1.32 23.80 -22.95
C THR A 200 -0.73 24.71 -21.88
N ALA A 201 -0.67 24.25 -20.62
CA ALA A 201 -0.02 24.96 -19.53
C ALA A 201 0.72 23.98 -18.60
N PHE A 202 1.72 24.48 -17.88
CA PHE A 202 2.54 23.71 -16.95
C PHE A 202 2.89 24.53 -15.72
N HIS A 203 2.85 23.90 -14.55
CA HIS A 203 3.32 24.44 -13.28
C HIS A 203 3.94 23.32 -12.47
N GLY A 204 5.16 23.48 -11.97
CA GLY A 204 5.81 22.45 -11.17
C GLY A 204 6.92 23.00 -10.29
N PHE A 205 7.15 22.32 -9.17
CA PHE A 205 8.21 22.63 -8.22
C PHE A 205 8.59 21.38 -7.43
N ASP A 206 9.85 21.31 -7.02
CA ASP A 206 10.33 20.31 -6.08
C ASP A 206 10.32 20.87 -4.64
N SER A 207 10.53 19.97 -3.68
CA SER A 207 10.94 20.34 -2.33
C SER A 207 12.21 19.60 -1.97
N GLU A 208 13.22 20.33 -1.49
CA GLU A 208 14.45 19.75 -0.97
C GLU A 208 14.17 19.03 0.36
N LEU A 209 13.61 17.82 0.29
CA LEU A 209 13.51 16.94 1.45
C LEU A 209 14.89 16.37 1.79
N LYS A 210 15.31 16.48 3.06
CA LYS A 210 16.56 15.86 3.50
C LYS A 210 16.41 14.34 3.48
N SER A 211 17.21 13.68 2.65
CA SER A 211 17.19 12.21 2.50
C SER A 211 17.63 11.48 3.77
N ASN A 212 17.10 10.27 3.97
CA ASN A 212 17.34 9.45 5.16
C ASN A 212 18.85 9.18 5.36
N HIS A 213 19.46 9.80 6.37
CA HIS A 213 20.81 9.44 6.82
C HIS A 213 20.76 8.16 7.66
N SER A 214 21.48 7.13 7.23
CA SER A 214 21.61 5.82 7.92
C SER A 214 22.39 5.84 9.24
N LYS A 215 22.45 6.98 9.95
CA LYS A 215 23.21 7.12 11.20
C LYS A 215 22.32 6.96 12.44
N GLY A 216 22.16 5.70 12.85
CA GLY A 216 22.06 5.23 14.24
C GLY A 216 21.01 5.88 15.16
N GLY A 217 19.90 5.16 15.36
CA GLY A 217 19.18 4.88 16.63
C GLY A 217 18.69 6.01 17.54
N PHE A 218 19.48 7.06 17.79
CA PHE A 218 19.15 8.12 18.74
C PHE A 218 18.74 9.45 18.08
N SER A 219 18.92 9.58 16.77
CA SER A 219 18.55 10.77 16.00
C SER A 219 17.37 10.55 15.05
N GLN A 220 16.97 9.30 14.83
CA GLN A 220 16.01 8.91 13.80
C GLN A 220 14.62 9.54 13.99
N SER A 221 14.05 9.45 15.19
CA SER A 221 12.69 9.99 15.45
C SER A 221 12.60 11.52 15.35
N ARG A 222 13.72 12.25 15.52
CA ARG A 222 13.74 13.70 15.31
C ARG A 222 13.81 14.04 13.82
N PHE A 223 14.54 13.24 13.03
CA PHE A 223 14.61 13.40 11.59
C PHE A 223 13.28 13.06 10.93
N GLU A 224 12.63 11.97 11.33
CA GLU A 224 11.31 11.56 10.85
C GLU A 224 10.29 12.70 11.08
N ARG A 225 10.19 13.26 12.30
CA ARG A 225 9.29 14.40 12.56
C ARG A 225 9.57 15.65 11.74
N ILE A 226 10.84 15.98 11.52
CA ILE A 226 11.19 17.14 10.69
C ILE A 226 10.77 16.87 9.24
N ARG A 227 11.00 15.65 8.75
CA ARG A 227 10.63 15.24 7.41
C ARG A 227 9.12 15.24 7.21
N ASP A 228 8.36 14.68 8.16
CA ASP A 228 6.89 14.68 8.13
C ASP A 228 6.36 16.12 8.05
N GLY A 229 6.89 17.04 8.86
CA GLY A 229 6.50 18.46 8.80
C GLY A 229 6.89 19.15 7.49
N GLN A 230 8.00 18.74 6.85
CA GLN A 230 8.35 19.22 5.50
C GLN A 230 7.39 18.70 4.43
N ILE A 231 6.96 17.43 4.54
CA ILE A 231 5.98 16.82 3.65
C ILE A 231 4.64 17.55 3.81
N ASP A 232 4.17 17.78 5.03
CA ASP A 232 2.92 18.50 5.29
C ASP A 232 2.95 19.90 4.65
N THR A 233 4.04 20.65 4.84
CA THR A 233 4.22 21.97 4.23
C THR A 233 4.23 21.89 2.70
N HIS A 234 4.83 20.85 2.13
CA HIS A 234 4.83 20.62 0.68
C HIS A 234 3.40 20.33 0.19
N LEU A 235 2.65 19.47 0.88
CA LEU A 235 1.27 19.12 0.52
C LEU A 235 0.32 20.31 0.63
N GLU A 236 0.47 21.20 1.62
CA GLU A 236 -0.26 22.46 1.69
C GLU A 236 0.00 23.32 0.44
N ARG A 237 1.26 23.44 0.00
CA ARG A 237 1.60 24.15 -1.24
C ARG A 237 0.99 23.48 -2.48
N CYS A 238 0.97 22.14 -2.54
CA CYS A 238 0.32 21.40 -3.62
C CYS A 238 -1.18 21.69 -3.67
N GLN A 239 -1.86 21.68 -2.51
CA GLN A 239 -3.28 22.00 -2.42
C GLN A 239 -3.59 23.43 -2.87
N GLU A 240 -2.75 24.41 -2.52
CA GLU A 240 -2.90 25.78 -3.02
C GLU A 240 -2.70 25.86 -4.54
N ALA A 241 -1.66 25.21 -5.08
CA ALA A 241 -1.41 25.18 -6.53
C ALA A 241 -2.59 24.52 -7.30
N LEU A 242 -3.18 23.46 -6.75
CA LEU A 242 -4.36 22.81 -7.33
C LEU A 242 -5.57 23.76 -7.43
N LYS A 243 -5.71 24.75 -6.55
CA LYS A 243 -6.79 25.75 -6.61
C LYS A 243 -6.64 26.75 -7.75
N GLU A 244 -5.42 26.93 -8.27
CA GLU A 244 -5.14 27.84 -9.40
C GLU A 244 -5.51 27.24 -10.76
N ARG A 245 -5.95 25.97 -10.80
CA ARG A 245 -6.36 25.29 -12.03
C ARG A 245 -7.65 25.89 -12.63
N PRO A 246 -7.93 25.65 -13.92
CA PRO A 246 -9.24 25.90 -14.50
C PRO A 246 -10.34 25.10 -13.77
N ALA A 247 -11.33 25.80 -13.20
CA ALA A 247 -12.35 25.17 -12.35
C ALA A 247 -13.39 24.32 -13.11
N ASP A 248 -13.52 24.52 -14.42
CA ASP A 248 -14.57 23.90 -15.24
C ASP A 248 -14.14 22.58 -15.90
N ALA A 249 -12.90 22.14 -15.68
CA ALA A 249 -12.32 20.94 -16.30
C ALA A 249 -12.01 19.87 -15.22
N PRO A 250 -12.14 18.56 -15.55
CA PRO A 250 -11.78 17.48 -14.65
C PRO A 250 -10.35 17.59 -14.13
N LEU A 251 -10.15 17.24 -12.87
CA LEU A 251 -8.86 17.13 -12.22
C LEU A 251 -8.52 15.68 -11.94
N PHE A 252 -7.44 15.20 -12.56
CA PHE A 252 -6.84 13.90 -12.27
C PHE A 252 -5.60 14.11 -11.41
N VAL A 253 -5.54 13.45 -10.25
CA VAL A 253 -4.39 13.52 -9.34
C VAL A 253 -3.69 12.18 -9.25
N VAL A 254 -2.44 12.16 -9.70
CA VAL A 254 -1.60 10.95 -9.71
C VAL A 254 -0.39 11.14 -8.83
N GLY A 255 0.16 10.05 -8.28
CA GLY A 255 1.26 10.23 -7.35
C GLY A 255 1.67 9.04 -6.50
N GLU A 256 2.41 9.36 -5.45
CA GLU A 256 2.85 8.38 -4.46
C GLU A 256 1.68 8.04 -3.52
N ARG A 257 1.44 6.74 -3.30
CA ARG A 257 0.34 6.24 -2.46
C ARG A 257 0.29 6.87 -1.07
N SER A 258 1.44 7.16 -0.47
CA SER A 258 1.54 7.69 0.90
C SER A 258 0.95 9.09 1.05
N VAL A 259 0.93 9.90 -0.02
CA VAL A 259 0.49 11.31 0.03
C VAL A 259 -0.77 11.58 -0.78
N LEU A 260 -1.15 10.69 -1.70
CA LEU A 260 -2.36 10.85 -2.52
C LEU A 260 -3.62 11.09 -1.70
N GLY A 261 -3.76 10.42 -0.55
CA GLY A 261 -4.90 10.60 0.34
C GLY A 261 -5.10 12.04 0.85
N ALA A 262 -4.04 12.85 0.87
CA ALA A 262 -4.12 14.26 1.31
C ALA A 262 -4.70 15.20 0.25
N VAL A 263 -4.79 14.75 -1.01
CA VAL A 263 -5.22 15.56 -2.17
C VAL A 263 -6.37 14.91 -2.95
N ALA A 264 -6.75 13.68 -2.61
CA ALA A 264 -7.76 12.90 -3.31
C ALA A 264 -9.15 13.56 -3.31
N ASP A 265 -9.54 14.23 -2.24
CA ASP A 265 -10.87 14.85 -2.11
C ASP A 265 -11.13 15.97 -3.14
N ALA A 266 -10.07 16.54 -3.73
CA ALA A 266 -10.19 17.59 -4.73
C ALA A 266 -10.26 17.04 -6.17
N ALA A 267 -9.97 15.76 -6.37
CA ALA A 267 -9.78 15.12 -7.67
C ALA A 267 -11.03 14.35 -8.10
N ASP A 268 -11.29 14.35 -9.41
CA ASP A 268 -12.34 13.53 -10.03
C ASP A 268 -11.89 12.06 -10.16
N ALA A 269 -10.59 11.83 -10.40
CA ALA A 269 -10.00 10.50 -10.34
C ALA A 269 -8.57 10.55 -9.80
N THR A 270 -8.14 9.45 -9.19
CA THR A 270 -6.78 9.32 -8.64
C THR A 270 -6.11 8.02 -9.04
N ALA A 271 -4.79 8.03 -9.19
CA ALA A 271 -4.01 6.82 -9.45
C ALA A 271 -2.59 6.88 -8.88
N THR A 272 -2.06 5.74 -8.48
CA THR A 272 -0.65 5.65 -8.03
C THR A 272 0.29 5.54 -9.23
N VAL A 273 1.31 6.39 -9.30
CA VAL A 273 2.36 6.32 -10.34
C VAL A 273 3.76 6.49 -9.74
N ASP A 274 4.74 5.81 -10.33
CA ASP A 274 6.14 5.85 -9.88
C ASP A 274 6.98 6.90 -10.63
N ALA A 275 6.35 7.94 -11.18
CA ALA A 275 7.03 8.98 -11.95
C ALA A 275 7.98 9.80 -11.08
N THR A 276 9.25 9.96 -11.49
CA THR A 276 10.30 10.63 -10.69
C THR A 276 11.20 11.50 -11.56
N GLY A 277 12.03 12.33 -10.93
CA GLY A 277 12.96 13.24 -11.59
C GLY A 277 12.45 14.68 -11.56
N ASP A 278 12.89 15.48 -12.54
CA ASP A 278 12.48 16.88 -12.65
C ASP A 278 10.96 17.00 -12.87
N PRO A 279 10.31 18.09 -12.40
CA PRO A 279 8.85 18.22 -12.45
C PRO A 279 8.22 18.00 -13.83
N GLU A 280 8.82 18.56 -14.89
CA GLU A 280 8.26 18.47 -16.24
C GLU A 280 8.37 17.07 -16.85
N PRO A 281 9.57 16.42 -16.90
CA PRO A 281 9.69 15.03 -17.34
C PRO A 281 8.90 14.03 -16.49
N ALA A 282 8.83 14.24 -15.18
CA ALA A 282 8.05 13.38 -14.29
C ALA A 282 6.56 13.48 -14.61
N LEU A 283 6.04 14.66 -14.94
CA LEU A 283 4.66 14.83 -15.36
C LEU A 283 4.38 14.10 -16.69
N ASP A 284 5.31 14.13 -17.65
CA ASP A 284 5.16 13.40 -18.92
C ASP A 284 5.08 11.88 -18.69
N GLN A 285 5.94 11.36 -17.81
CA GLN A 285 5.90 9.94 -17.41
C GLN A 285 4.60 9.60 -16.68
N ALA A 286 4.14 10.48 -15.80
CA ALA A 286 2.89 10.31 -15.07
C ALA A 286 1.69 10.28 -16.01
N PHE A 287 1.68 11.14 -17.03
CA PHE A 287 0.64 11.17 -18.06
C PHE A 287 0.55 9.85 -18.82
N GLU A 288 1.67 9.33 -19.33
CA GLU A 288 1.70 8.04 -20.03
C GLU A 288 1.28 6.88 -19.12
N SER A 289 1.71 6.91 -17.86
CA SER A 289 1.37 5.86 -16.87
C SER A 289 -0.11 5.87 -16.51
N PHE A 290 -0.72 7.06 -16.37
CA PHE A 290 -2.13 7.20 -16.02
C PHE A 290 -3.07 6.63 -17.09
N TRP A 291 -2.73 6.82 -18.37
CA TRP A 291 -3.50 6.29 -19.50
C TRP A 291 -3.08 4.87 -19.93
N THR A 292 -2.16 4.24 -19.20
CA THR A 292 -1.81 2.84 -19.40
C THR A 292 -2.80 1.97 -18.65
N VAL A 293 -3.41 1.02 -19.36
CA VAL A 293 -4.53 0.20 -18.84
C VAL A 293 -4.06 -1.23 -18.62
N THR A 294 -4.29 -1.78 -17.43
CA THR A 294 -4.14 -3.20 -17.12
C THR A 294 -5.38 -3.97 -17.56
N VAL A 295 -5.16 -4.98 -18.40
CA VAL A 295 -6.20 -5.86 -18.90
C VAL A 295 -6.07 -7.24 -18.29
N TYR A 296 -7.19 -7.74 -17.79
CA TYR A 296 -7.37 -9.04 -17.18
C TYR A 296 -8.21 -9.90 -18.12
N GLY A 297 -7.67 -11.02 -18.59
CA GLY A 297 -8.47 -12.09 -19.19
C GLY A 297 -9.05 -12.93 -18.07
N ILE A 298 -10.37 -12.96 -17.96
CA ILE A 298 -11.11 -13.68 -16.91
C ILE A 298 -11.20 -15.17 -17.24
#